data_AF-A0A090WKE9-F1
#
_entry.id   AF-A0A090WKE9-F1
#
_cell.length_a   1.000
_cell.length_b   1.000
_cell.length_c   1.000
_cell.angle_alpha   90.00
_cell.angle_beta   90.00
_cell.angle_gamma   90.00
#
_symmetry.space_group_name_H-M   'P 1'
#
loop_
_entity.id
_entity.type
_entity.pdbx_description
1 polymer ?
#
loop_
_entity_poly.entity_id
_entity_poly.type
_entity_poly.pdbx_seq_one_letter_code
_entity_poly.pdbx_strand_id
1 'polypeptide(L)'
;MNWDYFPIGTNFNYSLWKQSDDVIKAALDAEMGLLQNMGVNTIRQYTGVPSKWITYIYDNYGIYTMLNHSFGRYGLNVNGSWVANTEYSDEATRKLLLSEATDMVRSYKDTRGILMFLLGNENNYGLFWDGAETEDIPLEDRKSTQRARSLYKIFNEAVVQMKAIDSNHPMAICNGDLLFIDIIAEECKDIDILGTNMYVVRLLQMRFRR
;
A
#
# COMPACT_ATOMS: atom_id res chain seq x y z
N MET A 1 -6.11 11.39 1.01
CA MET A 1 -4.89 11.86 1.71
C MET A 1 -4.12 10.66 2.24
N ASN A 2 -2.81 10.55 2.02
CA ASN A 2 -2.02 9.55 2.75
C ASN A 2 -1.83 10.06 4.19
N TRP A 3 -2.30 9.33 5.19
CA TRP A 3 -2.34 9.81 6.57
C TRP A 3 -1.71 8.80 7.54
N ASP A 4 -0.89 9.31 8.44
CA ASP A 4 -0.33 8.61 9.57
C ASP A 4 -0.08 9.62 10.70
N TYR A 5 0.11 9.15 11.93
CA TYR A 5 0.23 10.02 13.10
C TYR A 5 1.51 9.74 13.90
N PHE A 6 2.37 10.75 13.95
CA PHE A 6 3.63 10.73 14.69
C PHE A 6 3.79 12.03 15.49
N PRO A 7 3.76 11.97 16.84
CA PRO A 7 4.10 13.12 17.67
C PRO A 7 5.53 13.63 17.38
N ILE A 8 5.75 14.93 17.58
CA ILE A 8 7.07 15.56 17.43
C ILE A 8 8.10 14.80 18.28
N GLY A 9 9.23 14.46 17.66
CA GLY A 9 10.31 13.69 18.30
C GLY A 9 10.16 12.18 18.22
N THR A 10 9.09 11.67 17.59
CA THR A 10 8.93 10.25 17.29
C THR A 10 9.20 9.93 15.82
N ASN A 11 9.10 8.66 15.44
CA ASN A 11 9.29 8.17 14.08
C ASN A 11 8.37 6.97 13.82
N PHE A 12 8.61 6.26 12.72
CA PHE A 12 7.84 5.09 12.28
C PHE A 12 7.69 3.96 13.31
N ASN A 13 8.50 3.93 14.38
CA ASN A 13 8.34 2.96 15.48
C ASN A 13 7.20 3.31 16.44
N TYR A 14 6.74 4.56 16.45
CA TYR A 14 5.59 4.96 17.25
C TYR A 14 4.31 4.37 16.65
N SER A 15 3.44 3.84 17.51
CA SER A 15 2.14 3.33 17.11
C SER A 15 1.06 4.04 17.90
N LEU A 16 0.27 4.88 17.20
CA LEU A 16 -0.92 5.51 17.75
C LEU A 16 -1.88 4.45 18.30
N TRP A 17 -2.04 3.34 17.58
CA TRP A 17 -2.98 2.27 17.92
C TRP A 17 -2.63 1.47 19.18
N LYS A 18 -1.42 1.64 19.74
CA LYS A 18 -1.00 1.07 21.02
C LYS A 18 -1.18 2.03 22.21
N GLN A 19 -1.68 3.24 21.97
CA GLN A 19 -1.98 4.21 23.02
C GLN A 19 -3.36 3.95 23.65
N SER A 20 -3.67 4.68 24.73
CA SER A 20 -5.02 4.64 25.31
C SER A 20 -6.07 5.22 24.35
N ASP A 21 -7.32 4.80 24.53
CA ASP A 21 -8.43 5.27 23.69
C ASP A 21 -8.58 6.80 23.73
N ASP A 22 -8.34 7.44 24.87
CA ASP A 22 -8.40 8.90 25.00
C ASP A 22 -7.34 9.60 24.15
N VAL A 23 -6.11 9.06 24.09
CA VAL A 23 -5.03 9.61 23.27
C VAL A 23 -5.32 9.42 21.79
N ILE A 24 -5.82 8.23 21.40
CA ILE A 24 -6.18 7.96 20.01
C ILE A 24 -7.31 8.88 19.57
N LYS A 25 -8.37 8.97 20.38
CA LYS A 25 -9.51 9.84 20.08
C LYS A 25 -9.09 11.30 19.95
N ALA A 26 -8.28 11.82 20.88
CA ALA A 26 -7.82 13.20 20.83
C ALA A 26 -6.99 13.50 19.58
N ALA A 27 -6.11 12.57 19.17
CA ALA A 27 -5.34 12.70 17.93
C ALA A 27 -6.26 12.71 16.70
N LEU A 28 -7.23 11.78 16.64
CA LEU A 28 -8.19 11.72 15.54
C LEU A 28 -9.09 12.96 15.49
N ASP A 29 -9.53 13.48 16.64
CA ASP A 29 -10.37 14.68 16.69
C ASP A 29 -9.66 15.90 16.14
N ALA A 30 -8.37 16.06 16.44
CA ALA A 30 -7.56 17.14 15.92
C ALA A 30 -7.33 16.98 14.41
N GLU A 31 -6.84 15.81 13.97
CA GLU A 31 -6.41 15.60 12.59
C GLU A 31 -7.58 15.48 11.62
N MET A 32 -8.60 14.67 11.95
CA MET A 32 -9.73 14.44 11.05
C MET A 32 -10.61 15.68 10.92
N GLY A 33 -10.74 16.48 11.98
CA GLY A 33 -11.43 17.77 11.91
C GLY A 33 -10.76 18.74 10.94
N LEU A 34 -9.42 18.80 10.93
CA LEU A 34 -8.66 19.59 9.96
C LEU A 34 -8.85 19.07 8.54
N LEU A 35 -8.73 17.75 8.33
CA LEU A 35 -8.93 17.13 7.01
C LEU A 35 -10.35 17.35 6.48
N GLN A 36 -11.37 17.21 7.32
CA GLN A 36 -12.75 17.49 6.97
C GLN A 36 -12.95 18.96 6.56
N ASN A 37 -12.38 19.90 7.32
CA ASN A 37 -12.41 21.33 6.97
C ASN A 37 -11.72 21.64 5.64
N MET A 38 -10.72 20.84 5.24
CA MET A 38 -10.07 20.92 3.93
C MET A 38 -10.88 20.25 2.80
N GLY A 39 -12.03 19.63 3.11
CA GLY A 39 -12.84 18.89 2.15
C GLY A 39 -12.31 17.50 1.82
N VAL A 40 -11.37 16.97 2.61
CA VAL A 40 -10.91 15.58 2.45
C VAL A 40 -12.00 14.63 2.96
N ASN A 41 -12.38 13.68 2.11
CA ASN A 41 -13.38 12.64 2.42
C ASN A 41 -12.79 11.22 2.38
N THR A 42 -11.49 11.07 2.16
CA THR A 42 -10.82 9.77 2.10
C THR A 42 -9.37 9.87 2.55
N ILE A 43 -8.96 8.93 3.41
CA ILE A 43 -7.58 8.71 3.81
C ILE A 43 -7.08 7.34 3.38
N ARG A 44 -5.78 7.23 3.14
CA ARG A 44 -5.05 5.96 3.01
C ARG A 44 -4.33 5.70 4.33
N GLN A 45 -4.50 4.50 4.88
CA GLN A 45 -3.86 4.05 6.11
C GLN A 45 -3.34 2.63 5.92
N TYR A 46 -2.21 2.30 6.55
CA TYR A 46 -1.75 0.91 6.58
C TYR A 46 -2.64 0.04 7.48
N THR A 47 -2.67 -1.26 7.17
CA THR A 47 -3.29 -2.28 8.03
C THR A 47 -2.73 -2.23 9.46
N GLY A 48 -3.49 -2.73 10.44
CA GLY A 48 -3.15 -2.70 11.86
C GLY A 48 -3.86 -1.59 12.64
N VAL A 49 -4.62 -0.72 11.97
CA VAL A 49 -5.58 0.19 12.63
C VAL A 49 -6.76 -0.61 13.19
N PRO A 50 -7.13 -0.50 14.48
CA PRO A 50 -8.31 -1.19 14.99
C PRO A 50 -9.60 -0.75 14.29
N SER A 51 -10.47 -1.68 13.88
CA SER A 51 -11.71 -1.39 13.13
C SER A 51 -12.60 -0.32 13.77
N LYS A 52 -12.65 -0.28 15.12
CA LYS A 52 -13.41 0.74 15.85
C LYS A 52 -12.99 2.18 15.49
N TRP A 53 -11.72 2.40 15.17
CA TRP A 53 -11.21 3.72 14.82
C TRP A 53 -11.48 4.07 13.36
N ILE A 54 -11.54 3.10 12.45
CA ILE A 54 -12.04 3.33 11.08
C ILE A 54 -13.50 3.76 11.14
N THR A 55 -14.34 3.02 11.87
CA THR A 55 -15.75 3.40 12.10
C THR A 55 -15.85 4.77 12.74
N TYR A 56 -15.03 5.08 13.74
CA TYR A 56 -15.02 6.38 14.41
C TYR A 56 -14.72 7.53 13.43
N ILE A 57 -13.68 7.38 12.60
CA ILE A 57 -13.30 8.38 11.59
C ILE A 57 -14.45 8.61 10.63
N TYR A 58 -15.07 7.53 10.13
CA TYR A 58 -16.18 7.65 9.19
C TYR A 58 -17.45 8.25 9.80
N ASP A 59 -17.89 7.77 10.97
CA ASP A 59 -19.16 8.21 11.56
C ASP A 59 -19.11 9.66 12.06
N ASN A 60 -17.94 10.14 12.50
CA ASN A 60 -17.80 11.51 13.04
C ASN A 60 -17.36 12.52 11.99
N TYR A 61 -16.59 12.09 10.99
CA TYR A 61 -15.96 13.01 10.02
C TYR A 61 -16.40 12.77 8.57
N GLY A 62 -17.11 11.69 8.26
CA GLY A 62 -17.49 11.33 6.89
C GLY A 62 -16.30 10.97 6.01
N ILE A 63 -15.18 10.58 6.62
CA ILE A 63 -13.93 10.25 5.93
C ILE A 63 -13.85 8.73 5.80
N TYR A 64 -13.75 8.24 4.57
CA TYR A 64 -13.54 6.82 4.31
C TYR A 64 -12.06 6.43 4.38
N THR A 65 -11.80 5.15 4.63
CA THR A 65 -10.44 4.58 4.67
C THR A 65 -10.20 3.64 3.50
N MET A 66 -9.18 3.96 2.70
CA MET A 66 -8.47 3.01 1.83
C MET A 66 -7.45 2.26 2.69
N LEU A 67 -7.68 0.97 2.93
CA LEU A 67 -6.82 0.16 3.78
C LEU A 67 -5.69 -0.48 2.97
N ASN A 68 -4.45 -0.20 3.36
CA ASN A 68 -3.28 -0.59 2.59
C ASN A 68 -2.43 -1.67 3.26
N HIS A 69 -2.13 -2.73 2.52
CA HIS A 69 -1.11 -3.71 2.85
C HIS A 69 0.17 -3.43 2.06
N SER A 70 1.35 -3.39 2.70
CA SER A 70 2.63 -3.08 2.03
C SER A 70 3.07 -4.17 1.03
N PHE A 71 2.53 -5.38 1.18
CA PHE A 71 2.75 -6.51 0.29
C PHE A 71 4.24 -6.83 0.10
N GLY A 72 5.01 -6.79 1.19
CA GLY A 72 6.44 -7.09 1.18
C GLY A 72 7.34 -5.94 0.73
N ARG A 73 6.84 -4.72 0.55
CA ARG A 73 7.67 -3.57 0.13
C ARG A 73 8.85 -3.28 1.07
N TYR A 74 8.64 -3.44 2.38
CA TYR A 74 9.58 -3.02 3.42
C TYR A 74 10.29 -4.19 4.11
N GLY A 75 10.31 -5.35 3.44
CA GLY A 75 10.82 -6.60 3.98
C GLY A 75 9.75 -7.43 4.71
N LEU A 76 10.08 -8.70 4.93
CA LEU A 76 9.19 -9.73 5.46
C LEU A 76 9.93 -10.63 6.45
N ASN A 77 9.20 -11.22 7.39
CA ASN A 77 9.70 -12.37 8.15
C ASN A 77 9.18 -13.66 7.50
N VAL A 78 10.03 -14.33 6.73
CA VAL A 78 9.70 -15.58 6.03
C VAL A 78 10.38 -16.74 6.77
N ASN A 79 9.60 -17.71 7.22
CA ASN A 79 10.08 -18.88 7.97
C ASN A 79 10.98 -18.51 9.18
N GLY A 80 10.64 -17.43 9.89
CA GLY A 80 11.38 -16.96 11.06
C GLY A 80 12.67 -16.18 10.75
N SER A 81 12.96 -15.91 9.48
CA SER A 81 14.11 -15.11 9.05
C SER A 81 13.67 -13.79 8.41
N TRP A 82 14.35 -12.71 8.75
CA TRP A 82 14.13 -11.41 8.12
C TRP A 82 14.71 -11.36 6.72
N VAL A 83 13.89 -10.97 5.74
CA VAL A 83 14.25 -10.80 4.34
C VAL A 83 13.99 -9.34 3.97
N ALA A 84 15.05 -8.59 3.67
CA ALA A 84 14.94 -7.16 3.35
C ALA A 84 14.36 -6.89 1.95
N ASN A 85 14.74 -7.72 0.97
CA ASN A 85 14.27 -7.63 -0.42
C ASN A 85 13.39 -8.83 -0.75
N THR A 86 12.13 -8.56 -1.07
CA THR A 86 11.14 -9.60 -1.31
C THR A 86 11.33 -10.27 -2.67
N GLU A 87 11.47 -11.60 -2.67
CA GLU A 87 11.52 -12.41 -3.89
C GLU A 87 10.14 -13.03 -4.16
N TYR A 88 9.38 -12.46 -5.09
CA TYR A 88 7.98 -12.84 -5.33
C TYR A 88 7.81 -14.18 -6.06
N SER A 89 8.90 -14.76 -6.57
CA SER A 89 8.91 -16.12 -7.11
C SER A 89 9.06 -17.20 -6.04
N ASP A 90 9.51 -16.85 -4.82
CA ASP A 90 9.73 -17.80 -3.73
C ASP A 90 8.39 -18.30 -3.13
N GLU A 91 8.21 -19.61 -3.01
CA GLU A 91 6.95 -20.22 -2.59
C GLU A 91 6.53 -19.83 -1.17
N ALA A 92 7.50 -19.73 -0.24
CA ALA A 92 7.20 -19.37 1.15
C ALA A 92 6.76 -17.90 1.25
N THR A 93 7.43 -17.01 0.51
CA THR A 93 7.07 -15.60 0.36
C THR A 93 5.68 -15.46 -0.24
N ARG A 94 5.39 -16.20 -1.32
CA ARG A 94 4.08 -16.18 -1.97
C ARG A 94 2.96 -16.57 -1.01
N LYS A 95 3.14 -17.70 -0.32
CA LYS A 95 2.17 -18.20 0.66
C LYS A 95 1.90 -17.20 1.77
N LEU A 96 2.94 -16.55 2.29
CA LEU A 96 2.82 -15.53 3.31
C LEU A 96 1.97 -14.34 2.81
N LEU A 97 2.34 -13.76 1.66
CA LEU A 97 1.67 -12.58 1.11
C LEU A 97 0.20 -12.82 0.77
N LEU A 98 -0.13 -14.00 0.23
CA LEU A 98 -1.52 -14.39 -0.05
C LEU A 98 -2.34 -14.53 1.24
N SER A 99 -1.73 -15.12 2.29
CA SER A 99 -2.37 -15.21 3.61
C SER A 99 -2.63 -13.82 4.18
N GLU A 100 -1.61 -12.96 4.25
CA GLU A 100 -1.75 -11.62 4.82
C GLU A 100 -2.79 -10.76 4.08
N ALA A 101 -2.83 -10.84 2.75
CA ALA A 101 -3.82 -10.12 1.94
C ALA A 101 -5.25 -10.61 2.20
N THR A 102 -5.47 -11.93 2.25
CA THR A 102 -6.79 -12.49 2.54
C THR A 102 -7.22 -12.25 3.99
N ASP A 103 -6.29 -12.30 4.94
CA ASP A 103 -6.55 -12.02 6.34
C ASP A 103 -6.93 -10.56 6.58
N MET A 104 -6.28 -9.61 5.89
CA MET A 104 -6.71 -8.21 5.88
C MET A 104 -8.17 -8.08 5.44
N VAL A 105 -8.58 -8.71 4.34
CA VAL A 105 -9.98 -8.63 3.89
C VAL A 105 -10.94 -9.26 4.90
N ARG A 106 -10.62 -10.45 5.43
CA ARG A 106 -11.44 -11.11 6.46
C ARG A 106 -11.65 -10.24 7.69
N SER A 107 -10.60 -9.56 8.15
CA SER A 107 -10.65 -8.73 9.35
C SER A 107 -11.44 -7.43 9.16
N TYR A 108 -11.46 -6.88 7.95
CA TYR A 108 -11.95 -5.51 7.73
C TYR A 108 -13.15 -5.36 6.80
N LYS A 109 -13.53 -6.36 6.00
CA LYS A 109 -14.60 -6.23 4.99
C LYS A 109 -15.94 -5.71 5.53
N ASP A 110 -16.27 -6.02 6.78
CA ASP A 110 -17.53 -5.58 7.42
C ASP A 110 -17.35 -4.31 8.28
N THR A 111 -16.17 -3.68 8.22
CA THR A 111 -15.88 -2.45 8.96
C THR A 111 -16.47 -1.25 8.22
N ARG A 112 -17.45 -0.61 8.87
CA ARG A 112 -18.06 0.61 8.37
C ARG A 112 -17.00 1.70 8.20
N GLY A 113 -16.98 2.33 7.02
CA GLY A 113 -16.00 3.35 6.66
C GLY A 113 -14.85 2.84 5.77
N ILE A 114 -14.73 1.53 5.54
CA ILE A 114 -13.84 1.02 4.50
C ILE A 114 -14.35 1.48 3.12
N LEU A 115 -13.43 2.01 2.31
CA LEU A 115 -13.68 2.35 0.91
C LEU A 115 -13.27 1.22 -0.02
N MET A 116 -12.04 0.73 0.17
CA MET A 116 -11.36 -0.21 -0.72
C MET A 116 -10.11 -0.77 -0.06
N PHE A 117 -9.62 -1.87 -0.61
CA PHE A 117 -8.34 -2.48 -0.21
C PHE A 117 -7.26 -2.19 -1.25
N LEU A 118 -6.06 -1.87 -0.78
CA LEU A 118 -4.91 -1.53 -1.60
C LEU A 118 -3.75 -2.44 -1.26
N LEU A 119 -3.23 -3.16 -2.25
CA LEU A 119 -1.99 -3.94 -2.12
C LEU A 119 -0.80 -3.16 -2.65
N GLY A 120 0.31 -3.25 -1.92
CA GLY A 120 1.58 -2.66 -2.30
C GLY A 120 1.73 -1.18 -1.94
N ASN A 121 2.98 -0.74 -2.06
CA ASN A 121 3.42 0.64 -2.07
C ASN A 121 4.72 0.68 -2.90
N GLU A 122 4.62 0.90 -4.21
CA GLU A 122 5.80 1.04 -5.06
C GLU A 122 6.71 -0.22 -5.06
N ASN A 123 6.10 -1.41 -5.03
CA ASN A 123 6.82 -2.68 -4.97
C ASN A 123 7.73 -2.89 -6.19
N ASN A 124 7.40 -2.29 -7.34
CA ASN A 124 8.19 -2.33 -8.57
C ASN A 124 9.58 -1.69 -8.41
N TYR A 125 9.74 -0.66 -7.57
CA TYR A 125 11.06 -0.09 -7.27
C TYR A 125 11.95 -1.06 -6.48
N GLY A 126 11.33 -1.96 -5.71
CA GLY A 126 12.02 -3.03 -4.99
C GLY A 126 12.57 -4.13 -5.89
N LEU A 127 12.43 -4.06 -7.22
CA LEU A 127 12.91 -5.09 -8.15
C LEU A 127 14.36 -4.85 -8.63
N PHE A 128 14.91 -3.65 -8.44
CA PHE A 128 16.20 -3.19 -8.98
C PHE A 128 17.35 -3.20 -7.96
N TRP A 129 17.21 -3.92 -6.84
CA TRP A 129 18.17 -3.87 -5.73
C TRP A 129 19.53 -4.56 -6.01
N ASP A 130 19.61 -5.42 -7.03
CA ASP A 130 20.87 -6.00 -7.52
C ASP A 130 21.68 -5.05 -8.43
N GLY A 131 21.20 -3.80 -8.62
CA GLY A 131 21.80 -2.79 -9.49
C GLY A 131 21.00 -2.55 -10.77
N ALA A 132 21.30 -1.43 -11.45
CA ALA A 132 20.73 -1.13 -12.75
C ALA A 132 21.30 -2.10 -13.80
N GLU A 133 20.42 -2.80 -14.49
CA GLU A 133 20.82 -3.72 -15.57
C GLU A 133 21.33 -2.92 -16.77
N THR A 134 22.39 -3.43 -17.43
CA THR A 134 23.02 -2.75 -18.57
C THR A 134 22.08 -2.68 -19.76
N GLU A 135 22.19 -1.61 -20.55
CA GLU A 135 21.32 -1.38 -21.72
C GLU A 135 21.36 -2.53 -22.75
N ASP A 136 22.45 -3.29 -22.79
CA ASP A 136 22.67 -4.43 -23.71
C ASP A 136 21.84 -5.70 -23.41
N ILE A 137 21.15 -5.78 -22.27
CA ILE A 137 20.30 -6.94 -21.94
C ILE A 137 18.89 -6.71 -22.54
N PRO A 138 18.39 -7.61 -23.41
CA PRO A 138 17.02 -7.55 -23.92
C PRO A 138 16.03 -7.42 -22.76
N LEU A 139 15.02 -6.55 -22.89
CA LEU A 139 14.07 -6.26 -21.81
C LEU A 139 13.47 -7.53 -21.18
N GLU A 140 13.16 -8.54 -21.98
CA GLU A 140 12.58 -9.81 -21.52
C GLU A 140 13.55 -10.66 -20.68
N ASP A 141 14.85 -10.59 -20.99
CA ASP A 141 15.90 -11.33 -20.30
C ASP A 141 16.36 -10.65 -19.02
N ARG A 142 15.88 -9.42 -18.75
CA ARG A 142 16.22 -8.68 -17.55
C ARG A 142 15.66 -9.37 -16.31
N LYS A 143 16.48 -9.47 -15.26
CA LYS A 143 16.05 -10.03 -13.96
C LYS A 143 14.86 -9.27 -13.40
N SER A 144 14.89 -7.94 -13.52
CA SER A 144 13.81 -7.03 -13.14
C SER A 144 12.49 -7.33 -13.87
N THR A 145 12.53 -7.72 -15.14
CA THR A 145 11.33 -8.11 -15.91
C THR A 145 10.75 -9.44 -15.44
N GLN A 146 11.60 -10.44 -15.19
CA GLN A 146 11.15 -11.73 -14.65
C GLN A 146 10.55 -11.59 -13.23
N ARG A 147 11.21 -10.78 -12.39
CA ARG A 147 10.70 -10.43 -11.06
C ARG A 147 9.41 -9.62 -11.13
N ALA A 148 9.27 -8.71 -12.09
CA ALA A 148 8.04 -7.97 -12.34
C ALA A 148 6.89 -8.91 -12.69
N ARG A 149 7.08 -9.87 -13.61
CA ARG A 149 6.07 -10.90 -13.90
C ARG A 149 5.66 -11.66 -12.64
N SER A 150 6.63 -12.03 -11.80
CA SER A 150 6.37 -12.75 -10.56
C SER A 150 5.54 -11.92 -9.58
N LEU A 151 5.85 -10.63 -9.41
CA LEU A 151 5.13 -9.66 -8.60
C LEU A 151 3.68 -9.45 -9.08
N TYR A 152 3.49 -9.12 -10.35
CA TYR A 152 2.16 -8.79 -10.88
C TYR A 152 1.25 -10.01 -10.95
N LYS A 153 1.81 -11.21 -11.21
CA LYS A 153 1.06 -12.47 -11.11
C LYS A 153 0.56 -12.75 -9.70
N ILE A 154 1.38 -12.54 -8.66
CA ILE A 154 0.92 -12.74 -7.28
C ILE A 154 -0.05 -11.63 -6.83
N PHE A 155 0.09 -10.40 -7.31
CA PHE A 155 -0.92 -9.37 -7.06
C PHE A 155 -2.29 -9.80 -7.60
N ASN A 156 -2.34 -10.31 -8.83
CA ASN A 156 -3.60 -10.80 -9.40
C ASN A 156 -4.16 -11.99 -8.61
N GLU A 157 -3.30 -12.96 -8.27
CA GLU A 157 -3.70 -14.11 -7.46
C GLU A 157 -4.26 -13.70 -6.09
N ALA A 158 -3.61 -12.74 -5.42
CA ALA A 158 -4.10 -12.19 -4.15
C ALA A 158 -5.47 -11.54 -4.32
N VAL A 159 -5.66 -10.73 -5.36
CA VAL A 159 -6.95 -10.06 -5.62
C VAL A 159 -8.07 -11.05 -5.94
N VAL A 160 -7.79 -12.10 -6.71
CA VAL A 160 -8.76 -13.19 -6.95
C VAL A 160 -9.21 -13.81 -5.62
N GLN A 161 -8.26 -14.12 -4.72
CA GLN A 161 -8.58 -14.70 -3.42
C GLN A 161 -9.31 -13.71 -2.48
N MET A 162 -8.93 -12.44 -2.51
CA MET A 162 -9.59 -11.36 -1.77
C MET A 162 -11.05 -11.18 -2.23
N LYS A 163 -11.29 -11.17 -3.54
CA LYS A 163 -12.63 -11.04 -4.13
C LYS A 163 -13.54 -12.23 -3.82
N ALA A 164 -12.97 -13.41 -3.63
CA ALA A 164 -13.73 -14.57 -3.15
C ALA A 164 -14.24 -14.40 -1.71
N ILE A 165 -13.63 -13.50 -0.92
CA ILE A 165 -14.01 -13.20 0.46
C ILE A 165 -14.94 -11.98 0.52
N ASP A 166 -14.67 -10.97 -0.31
CA ASP A 166 -15.43 -9.72 -0.37
C ASP A 166 -15.57 -9.20 -1.79
N SER A 167 -16.82 -9.11 -2.26
CA SER A 167 -17.18 -8.57 -3.57
C SER A 167 -17.77 -7.15 -3.50
N ASN A 168 -17.86 -6.56 -2.31
CA ASN A 168 -18.48 -5.24 -2.13
C ASN A 168 -17.49 -4.08 -2.23
N HIS A 169 -16.21 -4.33 -1.97
CA HIS A 169 -15.16 -3.31 -2.00
C HIS A 169 -14.19 -3.51 -3.17
N PRO A 170 -13.78 -2.44 -3.86
CA PRO A 170 -12.75 -2.53 -4.89
C PRO A 170 -11.40 -2.98 -4.32
N MET A 171 -10.66 -3.72 -5.15
CA MET A 171 -9.30 -4.20 -4.88
C MET A 171 -8.32 -3.52 -5.83
N ALA A 172 -7.34 -2.82 -5.27
CA ALA A 172 -6.38 -2.02 -6.02
C ALA A 172 -4.94 -2.41 -5.73
N ILE A 173 -4.05 -1.97 -6.62
CA ILE A 173 -2.59 -1.99 -6.36
C ILE A 173 -2.01 -0.59 -6.39
N CYS A 174 -0.89 -0.37 -5.69
CA CYS A 174 -0.12 0.87 -5.75
C CYS A 174 1.27 0.63 -6.36
N ASN A 175 1.44 1.05 -7.60
CA ASN A 175 2.72 1.04 -8.32
C ASN A 175 3.50 2.34 -8.07
N GLY A 176 4.81 2.31 -8.25
CA GLY A 176 5.67 3.48 -8.06
C GLY A 176 5.59 4.50 -9.17
N ASP A 177 5.25 4.07 -10.39
CA ASP A 177 5.12 4.85 -11.61
C ASP A 177 4.39 3.99 -12.66
N LEU A 178 4.60 4.25 -13.96
CA LEU A 178 4.05 3.43 -15.05
C LEU A 178 5.01 2.35 -15.57
N LEU A 179 6.14 2.09 -14.89
CA LEU A 179 7.02 0.98 -15.28
C LEU A 179 6.26 -0.34 -15.21
N PHE A 180 6.55 -1.19 -16.19
CA PHE A 180 5.93 -2.51 -16.39
C PHE A 180 4.43 -2.46 -16.70
N ILE A 181 3.88 -1.35 -17.20
CA ILE A 181 2.45 -1.24 -17.53
C ILE A 181 1.95 -2.34 -18.47
N ASP A 182 2.77 -2.80 -19.43
CA ASP A 182 2.41 -3.90 -20.32
C ASP A 182 2.29 -5.23 -19.56
N ILE A 183 3.21 -5.50 -18.64
CA ILE A 183 3.16 -6.70 -17.77
C ILE A 183 1.98 -6.60 -16.81
N ILE A 184 1.70 -5.43 -16.25
CA ILE A 184 0.51 -5.19 -15.42
C ILE A 184 -0.74 -5.51 -16.25
N ALA A 185 -0.84 -4.99 -17.47
CA ALA A 185 -1.97 -5.24 -18.35
C ALA A 185 -2.12 -6.74 -18.69
N GLU A 186 -1.02 -7.48 -18.83
CA GLU A 186 -1.02 -8.92 -19.07
C GLU A 186 -1.42 -9.74 -17.84
N GLU A 187 -0.81 -9.49 -16.68
CA GLU A 187 -0.91 -10.36 -15.50
C GLU A 187 -2.07 -9.97 -14.56
N CYS A 188 -2.44 -8.68 -14.49
CA CYS A 188 -3.39 -8.13 -13.52
C CYS A 188 -4.82 -8.02 -14.08
N LYS A 189 -5.42 -9.14 -14.49
CA LYS A 189 -6.76 -9.17 -15.10
C LYS A 189 -7.92 -8.89 -14.14
N ASP A 190 -7.72 -9.15 -12.86
CA ASP A 190 -8.77 -9.09 -11.83
C ASP A 190 -8.63 -7.87 -10.91
N ILE A 191 -7.66 -7.00 -11.13
CA ILE A 191 -7.46 -5.78 -10.33
C ILE A 191 -8.42 -4.68 -10.80
N ASP A 192 -9.16 -4.07 -9.86
CA ASP A 192 -10.17 -3.07 -10.18
C ASP A 192 -9.55 -1.70 -10.50
N ILE A 193 -8.48 -1.34 -9.78
CA ILE A 193 -7.86 -0.01 -9.86
C ILE A 193 -6.33 -0.14 -9.82
N LEU A 194 -5.68 0.46 -10.81
CA LEU A 194 -4.24 0.72 -10.79
C LEU A 194 -3.98 2.10 -10.19
N GLY A 195 -3.42 2.14 -8.98
CA GLY A 195 -2.88 3.34 -8.36
C GLY A 195 -1.39 3.51 -8.67
N THR A 196 -0.94 4.75 -8.81
CA THR A 196 0.48 5.09 -8.97
C THR A 196 0.88 6.22 -8.04
N ASN A 197 2.05 6.14 -7.43
CA ASN A 197 2.66 7.30 -6.79
C ASN A 197 3.32 8.19 -7.86
N MET A 198 3.01 9.47 -7.88
CA MET A 198 3.53 10.39 -8.90
C MET A 198 4.13 11.61 -8.23
N TYR A 199 5.44 11.75 -8.35
CA TYR A 199 6.18 12.90 -7.82
C TYR A 199 6.70 13.73 -8.99
N VAL A 200 6.14 14.92 -9.18
CA VAL A 200 6.67 15.89 -10.15
C VAL A 200 7.70 16.77 -9.47
N VAL A 201 8.93 16.80 -10.00
CA VAL A 201 9.92 17.78 -9.56
C VAL A 201 9.48 19.15 -10.08
N ARG A 202 9.02 20.00 -9.15
CA ARG A 202 8.84 21.41 -9.49
C ARG A 202 10.22 22.05 -9.51
N LEU A 203 10.76 22.26 -10.71
CA LEU A 203 11.90 23.15 -10.92
C LEU A 203 11.50 24.54 -10.39
N LEU A 204 11.93 24.85 -9.17
CA LEU A 204 12.00 26.22 -8.71
C LEU A 204 12.95 26.92 -9.69
N GLN A 205 12.41 27.68 -10.62
CA GLN A 205 13.20 28.66 -11.37
C GLN A 205 13.81 29.59 -10.32
N MET A 206 15.06 29.32 -9.92
CA MET A 206 15.91 30.29 -9.25
C MET A 206 16.08 31.43 -10.24
N ARG A 207 15.20 32.44 -10.14
CA ARG A 207 15.44 33.75 -10.72
C ARG A 207 16.68 34.30 -10.02
N PHE A 208 17.85 34.05 -10.60
CA PHE A 208 19.01 34.90 -10.37
C PHE A 208 18.62 36.30 -10.85
N ARG A 209 18.18 37.15 -9.92
CA ARG A 209 18.19 38.60 -10.14
C ARG A 209 19.65 38.99 -10.24
N ARG A 210 20.04 39.46 -11.43
CA ARG A 210 21.32 40.14 -11.69
C ARG A 210 21.47 41.35 -10.79
#